data_AF-A0A662W9L5-F1
#
_entry.id   AF-A0A662W9L5-F1
#
_cell.length_a   1.000
_cell.length_b   1.000
_cell.length_c   1.000
_cell.angle_alpha   90.00
_cell.angle_beta   90.00
_cell.angle_gamma   90.00
#
_symmetry.space_group_name_H-M   'P 1'
#
loop_
_entity.id
_entity.type
_entity.pdbx_description
1 polymer ?
#
loop_
_entity_poly.entity_id
_entity_poly.type
_entity_poly.pdbx_seq_one_letter_code
_entity_poly.pdbx_strand_id
1 'polypeptide(L)'
;MVVYVIDDLEHFKECARSARIKLWKEKKLNGEVEIRMKAGTVGFRKVYETSDPELAEVRKMIEVEDFVELVDVESDDTFFLF
;
A
#
# COMPACT_ATOMS: atom_id res chain seq x y z
N MET A 1 16.07 3.85 4.02
CA MET A 1 15.07 4.87 3.63
C MET A 1 13.95 4.87 4.67
N VAL A 2 13.47 6.04 5.08
CA VAL A 2 12.36 6.17 6.05
C VAL A 2 11.02 6.21 5.29
N VAL A 3 9.98 5.59 5.86
CA VAL A 3 8.60 5.70 5.37
C VAL A 3 7.75 6.33 6.48
N TYR A 4 7.14 7.48 6.18
CA TYR A 4 6.21 8.18 7.06
C TYR A 4 4.82 7.60 6.87
N VAL A 5 4.32 6.88 7.87
CA VAL A 5 3.00 6.25 7.81
C VAL A 5 1.95 7.23 8.31
N ILE A 6 0.95 7.51 7.48
CA ILE A 6 -0.18 8.41 7.76
C ILE A 6 -1.51 7.65 7.68
N ASP A 7 -2.54 8.21 8.30
CA ASP A 7 -3.93 7.71 8.31
C ASP A 7 -4.89 8.52 7.42
N ASP A 8 -4.45 9.66 6.89
CA ASP A 8 -5.18 10.48 5.93
C ASP A 8 -5.05 9.91 4.50
N LEU A 9 -6.13 9.28 4.02
CA LEU A 9 -6.20 8.68 2.70
C LEU A 9 -6.17 9.73 1.56
N GLU A 10 -6.76 10.91 1.76
CA GLU A 10 -6.79 11.95 0.73
C GLU A 10 -5.40 12.55 0.55
N HIS A 11 -4.70 12.84 1.65
CA HIS A 11 -3.32 13.28 1.59
C HIS A 11 -2.40 12.21 0.97
N PHE A 12 -2.65 10.93 1.27
CA PHE A 12 -1.92 9.84 0.64
C PHE A 12 -2.15 9.78 -0.88
N LYS A 13 -3.39 9.98 -1.35
CA LYS A 13 -3.73 10.01 -2.78
C LYS A 13 -2.98 11.13 -3.51
N GLU A 14 -2.90 12.32 -2.93
CA GLU A 14 -2.12 13.42 -3.51
C GLU A 14 -0.64 13.06 -3.66
N CYS A 15 -0.06 12.45 -2.64
CA CYS A 15 1.32 11.94 -2.69
C CYS A 15 1.49 10.88 -3.78
N ALA A 16 0.53 9.95 -3.90
CA ALA A 16 0.55 8.86 -4.87
C ALA A 16 0.61 9.37 -6.32
N ARG A 17 -0.13 10.42 -6.67
CA ARG A 17 -0.17 10.98 -8.05
C ARG A 17 1.21 11.40 -8.57
N SER A 18 2.11 11.82 -7.68
CA SER A 18 3.46 12.29 -8.04
C SER A 18 4.55 11.24 -7.84
N ALA A 19 4.21 10.10 -7.22
CA ALA A 19 5.19 9.07 -6.88
C ALA A 19 5.54 8.21 -8.10
N ARG A 20 6.85 7.99 -8.29
CA ARG A 20 7.38 7.09 -9.35
C ARG A 20 7.14 5.62 -9.04
N ILE A 21 7.15 5.26 -7.75
CA ILE A 21 6.97 3.88 -7.29
C ILE A 21 5.80 3.89 -6.32
N LYS A 22 4.78 3.10 -6.67
CA LYS A 22 3.54 2.91 -5.91
C LYS A 22 3.39 1.42 -5.64
N LEU A 23 3.48 1.04 -4.37
CA LEU A 23 3.42 -0.36 -3.95
C LEU A 23 2.29 -0.56 -2.97
N TRP A 24 1.63 -1.70 -3.02
CA TRP A 24 0.62 -2.07 -2.04
C TRP A 24 0.73 -3.54 -1.62
N LYS A 25 0.16 -3.88 -0.47
CA LYS A 25 0.06 -5.25 0.01
C LYS A 25 -1.19 -5.38 0.88
N GLU A 26 -1.93 -6.48 0.68
CA GLU A 26 -2.98 -6.89 1.62
C GLU A 26 -2.46 -7.93 2.60
N LYS A 27 -2.97 -7.87 3.84
CA LYS A 27 -2.82 -8.93 4.83
C LYS A 27 -4.20 -9.28 5.35
N LYS A 28 -4.63 -10.52 5.08
CA LYS A 28 -5.88 -11.06 5.61
C LYS A 28 -5.72 -11.37 7.10
N LEU A 29 -6.66 -10.87 7.88
CA LEU A 29 -6.83 -11.13 9.32
C LEU A 29 -8.22 -11.76 9.50
N ASN A 30 -8.47 -12.43 10.62
CA ASN A 30 -9.76 -13.14 10.81
C ASN A 30 -10.94 -12.15 10.84
N GLY A 31 -11.65 -12.02 9.70
CA GLY A 31 -12.78 -11.09 9.53
C GLY A 31 -12.38 -9.68 9.04
N GLU A 32 -11.08 -9.39 8.97
CA GLU A 32 -10.54 -8.07 8.64
C GLU A 32 -9.48 -8.15 7.54
N VAL A 33 -9.25 -7.04 6.86
CA VAL A 33 -8.20 -6.88 5.85
C VAL A 33 -7.37 -5.68 6.20
N GLU A 34 -6.07 -5.88 6.41
CA GLU A 34 -5.11 -4.79 6.50
C GLU A 34 -4.58 -4.45 5.12
N ILE A 35 -4.77 -3.19 4.70
CA ILE A 35 -4.18 -2.66 3.48
C ILE A 35 -2.99 -1.79 3.86
N ARG A 36 -1.86 -2.05 3.21
CA ARG A 36 -0.64 -1.23 3.29
C ARG A 36 -0.32 -0.71 1.91
N MET A 37 -0.12 0.59 1.79
CA MET A 37 0.28 1.25 0.55
C MET A 37 1.50 2.11 0.80
N LYS A 38 2.33 2.29 -0.22
CA LYS A 38 3.52 3.13 -0.19
C LYS A 38 3.66 3.89 -1.49
N ALA A 39 3.84 5.20 -1.38
CA ALA A 39 4.13 6.12 -2.46
C ALA A 39 5.36 6.95 -2.08
N GLY A 40 6.52 6.63 -2.68
CA GLY A 40 7.79 7.28 -2.31
C GLY A 40 8.17 7.05 -0.84
N THR A 41 8.27 8.14 -0.06
CA THR A 41 8.57 8.12 1.38
C THR A 41 7.31 8.13 2.25
N VAL A 42 6.11 8.12 1.68
CA VAL A 42 4.85 8.12 2.42
C VAL A 42 4.23 6.73 2.36
N GLY A 43 3.75 6.25 3.50
CA GLY A 43 2.99 5.02 3.63
C GLY A 43 1.59 5.30 4.14
N PHE A 44 0.62 4.50 3.71
CA PHE A 44 -0.71 4.45 4.29
C PHE A 44 -0.97 3.04 4.82
N ARG A 45 -1.57 2.95 6.00
CA ARG A 45 -1.90 1.67 6.63
C ARG A 45 -3.24 1.80 7.33
N LYS A 46 -4.19 0.95 6.96
CA LYS A 46 -5.48 0.87 7.63
C LYS A 46 -6.01 -0.56 7.62
N VAL A 47 -6.71 -0.91 8.69
CA VAL A 47 -7.43 -2.19 8.84
C VAL A 47 -8.90 -1.90 8.56
N TYR A 48 -9.49 -2.73 7.72
CA TYR A 48 -10.88 -2.67 7.31
C TYR A 48 -11.59 -3.94 7.72
N GLU A 49 -12.86 -3.85 8.10
CA GLU A 49 -13.71 -5.03 8.11
C GLU A 49 -13.92 -5.52 6.67
N THR A 50 -14.10 -6.83 6.48
CA THR A 50 -14.28 -7.38 5.12
C THR A 50 -15.52 -6.82 4.40
N SER A 51 -16.52 -6.38 5.17
CA SER A 51 -17.75 -5.75 4.68
C SER A 51 -17.70 -4.23 4.57
N ASP A 52 -16.56 -3.61 4.90
CA ASP A 52 -16.44 -2.15 4.90
C ASP A 52 -16.53 -1.58 3.48
N PRO A 53 -17.47 -0.65 3.18
CA PRO A 53 -17.55 -0.02 1.87
C PRO A 53 -16.28 0.79 1.51
N GLU A 54 -15.56 1.34 2.50
CA GLU A 54 -14.32 2.09 2.28
C GLU A 54 -13.23 1.19 1.68
N LEU A 55 -13.25 -0.12 1.96
CA LEU A 55 -12.32 -1.08 1.37
C LEU A 55 -12.46 -1.14 -0.16
N ALA A 56 -13.68 -1.01 -0.68
CA ALA A 56 -13.92 -0.99 -2.12
C ALA A 56 -13.36 0.30 -2.76
N GLU A 57 -13.46 1.43 -2.07
CA GLU A 57 -12.89 2.71 -2.53
C GLU A 57 -11.38 2.66 -2.58
N VAL A 58 -10.74 2.06 -1.57
CA VAL A 58 -9.28 1.87 -1.53
C VAL A 58 -8.82 0.94 -2.65
N ARG A 59 -9.53 -0.18 -2.88
CA ARG A 59 -9.22 -1.10 -4.01
C ARG A 59 -9.33 -0.40 -5.37
N LYS A 60 -10.37 0.41 -5.56
CA LYS A 60 -10.52 1.21 -6.78
C LYS A 60 -9.39 2.22 -6.95
N MET A 61 -8.96 2.85 -5.87
CA MET A 61 -7.83 3.79 -5.90
C MET A 61 -6.53 3.08 -6.29
N ILE A 62 -6.25 1.91 -5.69
CA ILE A 62 -5.09 1.07 -6.03
C ILE A 62 -5.05 0.77 -7.54
N GLU A 63 -6.20 0.43 -8.13
CA GLU A 63 -6.33 0.16 -9.57
C GLU A 63 -6.13 1.42 -10.43
N VAL A 64 -6.83 2.52 -10.11
CA VAL A 64 -6.79 3.78 -10.89
C VAL A 64 -5.41 4.44 -10.85
N GLU A 65 -4.74 4.38 -9.71
CA GLU A 65 -3.42 4.97 -9.51
C GLU A 65 -2.28 4.03 -9.92
N ASP A 66 -2.58 2.82 -10.42
CA ASP A 66 -1.63 1.81 -10.90
C ASP A 66 -0.61 1.37 -9.83
N PHE A 67 -1.12 1.04 -8.65
CA PHE A 67 -0.32 0.48 -7.57
C PHE A 67 0.04 -0.98 -7.86
N VAL A 68 1.33 -1.32 -7.73
CA VAL A 68 1.83 -2.68 -7.95
C VAL A 68 1.84 -3.47 -6.65
N GLU A 69 1.36 -4.72 -6.68
CA GLU A 69 1.35 -5.58 -5.51
C GLU A 69 2.78 -6.02 -5.11
N LEU A 70 3.11 -5.82 -3.84
CA LEU A 70 4.38 -6.20 -3.25
C LEU A 70 4.36 -7.69 -2.86
N VAL A 71 4.95 -8.51 -3.72
CA VAL A 71 5.09 -9.96 -3.49
C VAL A 71 6.11 -10.22 -2.38
N ASP A 72 7.33 -9.72 -2.53
CA ASP A 72 8.44 -9.97 -1.60
C ASP A 72 9.37 -8.75 -1.43
N VAL A 73 10.25 -8.80 -0.43
CA VAL A 73 11.29 -7.80 -0.16
C VAL A 73 12.60 -8.53 0.09
N GLU A 74 13.55 -8.32 -0.81
CA GLU A 74 14.90 -8.84 -0.69
C GLU A 74 15.90 -7.69 -0.61
N SER A 75 17.02 -7.94 0.07
CA SER A 75 18.16 -7.02 -0.02
C SER A 75 18.90 -7.24 -1.33
N ASP A 76 19.53 -6.20 -1.87
CA ASP A 76 20.35 -6.31 -3.08
C ASP A 76 21.39 -7.43 -2.96
N ASP A 77 22.02 -7.54 -1.78
CA ASP A 77 23.02 -8.57 -1.50
C ASP A 77 22.47 -9.99 -1.59
N THR A 78 21.19 -10.21 -1.26
CA THR A 78 20.56 -11.54 -1.30
C THR A 78 19.94 -11.87 -2.67
N PHE A 79 19.47 -10.85 -3.39
CA PHE A 79 18.73 -11.02 -4.64
C PHE A 79 19.56 -11.68 -5.76
N PHE A 80 20.87 -11.46 -5.77
CA PHE A 80 21.77 -12.00 -6.80
C PHE A 80 22.54 -13.26 -6.37
N LEU A 81 22.31 -13.78 -5.17
CA LEU A 81 23.06 -14.93 -4.63
C LEU A 81 22.40 -16.29 -4.89
N PHE A 82 21.22 -16.33 -5.52
CA PHE A 82 20.47 -17.56 -5.83
C PHE A 82 20.08 -17.65 -7.31
#